data_AF-A0A662PB55-F1
#
_entry.id   AF-A0A662PB55-F1
#
_cell.length_a   1.000
_cell.length_b   1.000
_cell.length_c   1.000
_cell.angle_alpha   90.00
_cell.angle_beta   90.00
_cell.angle_gamma   90.00
#
_symmetry.space_group_name_H-M   'P 1'
#
loop_
_entity.id
_entity.type
_entity.pdbx_description
1 polymer ?
#
loop_
_entity_poly.entity_id
_entity_poly.type
_entity_poly.pdbx_seq_one_letter_code
_entity_poly.pdbx_strand_id
1 'polypeptide(L)'
;MKKILCTTLIFFLFLSLFLEVSSEVLLITPDNPDEKTFPGGEIEYKIILDYTGAEKPPKTHTYTPPPTTPPETPEPPPDPPTSSSTHLEIGAKRATVKFSLSKVPEGWDVDFKYGIDTYVIEPGDKKEVFLIAKVPKDTEIGKYEIEVKVQSDVGVYDPLKLKAEVLEKDLEVLSIQYSPEDPKDGEIVSVMAQVRNNSPDDRDVKTRLLVDYNTVEYQTIPIPSGDTKSVVFTWVAVEGDHKLGVHAMEIPGEPDKSNNAQYVDITVIKLPIGEADALFQKANTYYYNGEFAKAKQYYNLAKELYEQIPNQDRIDQCNLMIGNCNKYLQALALIGQGEDAFEAGDCDKAIELYNQAISIYEELKDTSRMEEAKNRLEEIEEACAPPPTTTPPPPTFFQKYKTYLAALVVIALLLFLYFMTTAKKPKKKKEPEKVIPAPVIKEKVAEKEEKKEEKPTMAEKEKLLKLHNGTEKILKTFTPEYIKDHIEEAVDVYSVLIKERNEMKRGIDPELEEKIEKNIKAIEEKIFSQL
;
A
#
# COMPACT_ATOMS: atom_id res chain seq x y z
N MET A 1 -36.88 68.60 42.59
CA MET A 1 -35.53 69.20 42.44
C MET A 1 -34.51 68.08 42.22
N LYS A 2 -34.24 67.72 40.96
CA LYS A 2 -33.28 66.67 40.56
C LYS A 2 -32.75 67.02 39.15
N LYS A 3 -31.84 67.99 39.12
CA LYS A 3 -31.01 68.51 38.01
C LYS A 3 -30.12 69.59 38.65
N ILE A 4 -28.92 69.83 38.10
CA ILE A 4 -27.86 70.70 38.67
C ILE A 4 -27.13 70.09 39.89
N LEU A 5 -26.43 68.96 39.69
CA LEU A 5 -25.21 68.63 40.46
C LEU A 5 -24.30 67.57 39.78
N CYS A 6 -24.30 67.48 38.45
CA CYS A 6 -23.53 66.46 37.72
C CYS A 6 -22.78 66.99 36.48
N THR A 7 -22.64 68.31 36.34
CA THR A 7 -22.06 68.96 35.15
C THR A 7 -20.75 69.72 35.42
N THR A 8 -20.29 69.77 36.67
CA THR A 8 -19.04 70.47 37.07
C THR A 8 -17.93 69.54 37.58
N LEU A 9 -18.19 68.23 37.73
CA LEU A 9 -17.16 67.25 38.11
C LEU A 9 -16.66 66.38 36.95
N ILE A 10 -17.35 66.39 35.80
CA ILE A 10 -16.95 65.66 34.58
C ILE A 10 -15.98 66.48 33.73
N PHE A 11 -15.91 67.81 33.91
CA PHE A 11 -15.02 68.69 33.15
C PHE A 11 -13.56 68.71 33.67
N PHE A 12 -13.29 68.12 34.84
CA PHE A 12 -11.93 67.98 35.40
C PHE A 12 -11.40 66.54 35.39
N LEU A 13 -12.20 65.58 34.92
CA LEU A 13 -11.80 64.18 34.69
C LEU A 13 -11.69 63.81 33.19
N PHE A 14 -12.02 64.75 32.30
CA PHE A 14 -11.80 64.66 30.85
C PHE A 14 -10.70 65.61 30.34
N LEU A 15 -9.85 66.13 31.23
CA LEU A 15 -8.67 66.95 30.89
C LEU A 15 -7.36 66.39 31.50
N SER A 16 -7.26 65.06 31.58
CA SER A 16 -6.00 64.34 31.79
C SER A 16 -5.76 63.23 30.76
N LEU A 17 -6.56 63.22 29.67
CA LEU A 17 -6.53 62.18 28.64
C LEU A 17 -6.36 62.75 27.22
N PHE A 18 -5.58 63.83 27.09
CA PHE A 18 -5.03 64.31 25.81
C PHE A 18 -3.81 65.19 26.09
N LEU A 19 -2.75 64.56 26.60
CA LEU A 19 -1.38 65.12 26.63
C LEU A 19 -0.33 64.01 26.83
N GLU A 20 -0.57 62.83 26.25
CA GLU A 20 0.55 62.04 25.74
C GLU A 20 1.12 62.80 24.55
N VAL A 21 2.09 63.67 24.85
CA VAL A 21 3.02 64.17 23.85
C VAL A 21 3.67 62.93 23.24
N SER A 22 3.55 62.79 21.92
CA SER A 22 4.13 61.68 21.16
C SER A 22 5.65 61.70 21.31
N SER A 23 6.17 61.01 22.34
CA SER A 23 7.60 60.94 22.57
C SER A 23 8.23 60.01 21.56
N GLU A 24 9.25 60.53 20.86
CA GLU A 24 10.04 59.88 19.82
C GLU A 24 10.84 58.67 20.37
N VAL A 25 10.18 57.56 20.68
CA VAL A 25 10.86 56.35 21.16
C VAL A 25 11.36 55.53 19.99
N LEU A 26 12.65 55.69 19.70
CA LEU A 26 13.43 54.68 18.98
C LEU A 26 13.33 53.35 19.74
N LEU A 27 12.84 52.29 19.08
CA LEU A 27 12.80 50.94 19.65
C LEU A 27 14.05 50.17 19.25
N ILE A 28 14.63 49.43 20.20
CA ILE A 28 15.83 48.63 19.99
C ILE A 28 15.57 47.23 20.55
N THR A 29 15.46 46.23 19.68
CA THR A 29 15.03 44.87 20.03
C THR A 29 15.82 43.81 19.27
N PRO A 30 16.28 42.72 19.92
CA PRO A 30 16.76 41.55 19.19
C PRO A 30 15.65 40.91 18.34
N ASP A 31 15.98 40.50 17.11
CA ASP A 31 15.10 39.75 16.21
C ASP A 31 15.12 38.25 16.59
N ASN A 32 16.31 37.73 16.93
CA ASN A 32 16.57 36.36 17.39
C ASN A 32 17.30 36.35 18.77
N PRO A 33 16.61 36.64 19.90
CA PRO A 33 17.23 36.72 21.22
C PRO A 33 17.70 35.38 21.81
N ASP A 34 17.29 34.25 21.24
CA ASP A 34 17.53 32.89 21.74
C ASP A 34 18.00 32.00 20.58
N GLU A 35 19.26 31.58 20.60
CA GLU A 35 19.90 30.83 19.52
C GLU A 35 20.54 29.52 20.01
N LYS A 36 20.78 28.60 19.08
CA LYS A 36 21.40 27.28 19.34
C LYS A 36 22.67 27.11 18.54
N THR A 37 23.68 26.45 19.12
CA THR A 37 24.94 26.15 18.43
C THR A 37 25.63 24.94 19.04
N PHE A 38 26.84 24.62 18.57
CA PHE A 38 27.68 23.53 19.06
C PHE A 38 29.09 24.07 19.40
N PRO A 39 29.90 23.35 20.20
CA PRO A 39 31.29 23.74 20.46
C PRO A 39 32.08 23.90 19.15
N GLY A 40 32.70 25.08 18.96
CA GLY A 40 33.37 25.44 17.70
C GLY A 40 32.50 26.14 16.66
N GLY A 41 31.20 26.35 16.93
CA GLY A 41 30.25 27.00 16.03
C GLY A 41 30.28 28.54 16.06
N GLU A 42 29.44 29.15 15.24
CA GLU A 42 29.24 30.61 15.16
C GLU A 42 27.74 30.91 15.24
N ILE A 43 27.36 31.99 15.91
CA ILE A 43 25.99 32.53 15.98
C ILE A 43 25.99 33.95 15.41
N GLU A 44 25.03 34.27 14.54
CA GLU A 44 24.74 35.65 14.09
C GLU A 44 23.45 36.15 14.75
N TYR A 45 23.60 37.01 15.76
CA TYR A 45 22.47 37.73 16.35
C TYR A 45 22.16 38.99 15.55
N LYS A 46 20.87 39.25 15.37
CA LYS A 46 20.33 40.39 14.66
C LYS A 46 19.54 41.27 15.62
N ILE A 47 19.85 42.56 15.63
CA ILE A 47 19.20 43.59 16.47
C ILE A 47 18.57 44.62 15.54
N ILE A 48 17.30 44.93 15.77
CA ILE A 48 16.53 45.90 15.00
C ILE A 48 16.53 47.25 15.74
N LEU A 49 16.89 48.31 15.02
CA LEU A 49 16.69 49.71 15.41
C LEU A 49 15.50 50.21 14.60
N ASP A 50 14.39 50.49 15.26
CA ASP A 50 13.17 50.96 14.65
C ASP A 50 12.85 52.38 15.12
N TYR A 51 13.10 53.37 14.27
CA TYR A 51 12.78 54.77 14.54
C TYR A 51 11.56 55.25 13.74
N THR A 52 10.71 54.32 13.29
CA THR A 52 9.58 54.66 12.40
C THR A 52 8.46 55.46 13.07
N GLY A 53 8.40 55.46 14.40
CA GLY A 53 7.44 56.24 15.19
C GLY A 53 7.74 57.75 15.29
N ALA A 54 8.88 58.21 14.75
CA ALA A 54 9.29 59.62 14.80
C ALA A 54 9.10 60.32 13.44
N GLU A 55 8.53 61.53 13.44
CA GLU A 55 8.22 62.28 12.21
C GLU A 55 9.48 62.78 11.51
N LYS A 56 9.58 62.54 10.19
CA LYS A 56 10.68 63.04 9.37
C LYS A 56 10.64 64.58 9.29
N PRO A 57 11.73 65.31 9.60
CA PRO A 57 11.74 66.76 9.49
C PRO A 57 11.44 67.22 8.05
N PRO A 58 10.65 68.29 7.86
CA PRO A 58 10.25 68.75 6.53
C PRO A 58 11.45 69.22 5.72
N LYS A 59 11.58 68.75 4.48
CA LYS A 59 12.65 69.18 3.56
C LYS A 59 12.49 70.67 3.22
N THR A 60 13.35 71.50 3.80
CA THR A 60 13.42 72.94 3.48
C THR A 60 14.02 73.15 2.08
N HIS A 61 13.16 73.38 1.10
CA HIS A 61 13.58 73.90 -0.20
C HIS A 61 14.02 75.37 -0.05
N THR A 62 15.32 75.63 -0.07
CA THR A 62 15.86 76.99 -0.14
C THR A 62 15.51 77.63 -1.48
N TYR A 63 14.46 78.45 -1.50
CA TYR A 63 14.08 79.25 -2.67
C TYR A 63 14.91 80.55 -2.70
N THR A 64 15.73 80.71 -3.73
CA THR A 64 16.52 81.93 -3.95
C THR A 64 15.75 82.87 -4.90
N PRO A 65 15.22 84.02 -4.42
CA PRO A 65 14.51 84.96 -5.30
C PRO A 65 15.50 85.77 -6.18
N PRO A 66 15.10 86.17 -7.40
CA PRO A 66 15.88 87.05 -8.26
C PRO A 66 15.84 88.52 -7.77
N PRO A 67 16.82 89.36 -8.16
CA PRO A 67 16.92 90.72 -7.65
C PRO A 67 16.01 91.71 -8.38
N THR A 68 15.34 92.60 -7.63
CA THR A 68 14.64 93.78 -8.16
C THR A 68 14.87 95.01 -7.28
N THR A 69 14.80 96.19 -7.90
CA THR A 69 15.33 97.49 -7.42
C THR A 69 14.39 98.24 -6.46
N PRO A 70 14.91 99.21 -5.66
CA PRO A 70 14.16 99.99 -4.64
C PRO A 70 13.87 101.45 -5.10
N PRO A 71 13.37 102.37 -4.23
CA PRO A 71 12.11 102.35 -3.44
C PRO A 71 11.32 103.68 -3.59
N GLU A 72 10.15 103.83 -2.94
CA GLU A 72 9.63 105.16 -2.53
C GLU A 72 8.68 105.07 -1.32
N THR A 73 8.56 106.14 -0.51
CA THR A 73 7.91 106.16 0.83
C THR A 73 7.24 107.52 1.09
N PRO A 74 6.10 107.58 1.81
CA PRO A 74 6.08 108.22 3.14
C PRO A 74 5.20 107.52 4.23
N GLU A 75 5.37 107.95 5.49
CA GLU A 75 4.96 107.32 6.78
C GLU A 75 3.58 107.80 7.36
N PRO A 76 3.22 107.59 8.67
CA PRO A 76 3.19 106.41 9.59
C PRO A 76 1.72 106.18 10.10
N PRO A 77 1.32 106.20 11.42
CA PRO A 77 1.72 105.49 12.68
C PRO A 77 0.55 104.66 13.32
N PRO A 78 0.60 104.17 14.58
CA PRO A 78 1.66 103.55 15.40
C PRO A 78 1.34 102.06 15.80
N ASP A 79 2.27 101.40 16.52
CA ASP A 79 2.32 99.94 16.77
C ASP A 79 1.23 99.31 17.68
N PRO A 80 0.95 98.01 17.46
CA PRO A 80 0.88 97.02 18.56
C PRO A 80 1.77 95.77 18.28
N PRO A 81 1.93 94.81 19.22
CA PRO A 81 3.22 94.33 19.67
C PRO A 81 3.98 93.39 18.71
N THR A 82 5.29 93.35 18.90
CA THR A 82 6.22 92.40 18.26
C THR A 82 5.83 90.94 18.55
N SER A 83 5.20 90.28 17.59
CA SER A 83 5.13 88.82 17.56
C SER A 83 6.51 88.28 17.23
N SER A 84 7.27 87.87 18.25
CA SER A 84 8.47 87.06 18.04
C SER A 84 8.02 85.66 17.64
N SER A 85 7.99 85.41 16.34
CA SER A 85 7.84 84.06 15.81
C SER A 85 9.15 83.30 16.02
N THR A 86 9.37 82.79 17.23
CA THR A 86 10.24 81.64 17.43
C THR A 86 9.59 80.45 16.76
N HIS A 87 9.90 80.25 15.49
CA HIS A 87 9.53 79.05 14.75
C HIS A 87 10.30 77.87 15.35
N LEU A 88 9.67 77.20 16.32
CA LEU A 88 10.28 76.06 16.99
C LEU A 88 10.29 74.89 16.00
N GLU A 89 11.47 74.53 15.49
CA GLU A 89 11.66 73.29 14.74
C GLU A 89 11.49 72.09 15.69
N ILE A 90 10.24 71.66 15.89
CA ILE A 90 9.91 70.38 16.49
C ILE A 90 9.92 69.34 15.36
N GLY A 91 11.11 69.03 14.87
CA GLY A 91 11.36 67.90 13.99
C GLY A 91 12.24 66.90 14.73
N ALA A 92 11.90 65.61 14.65
CA ALA A 92 12.64 64.58 15.36
C ALA A 92 14.12 64.60 14.97
N LYS A 93 14.99 64.58 15.97
CA LYS A 93 16.44 64.65 15.75
C LYS A 93 16.96 63.25 15.49
N ARG A 94 17.75 63.06 14.42
CA ARG A 94 18.46 61.79 14.16
C ARG A 94 19.15 61.26 15.42
N ALA A 95 18.97 59.97 15.68
CA ALA A 95 19.51 59.30 16.85
C ALA A 95 20.89 58.69 16.54
N THR A 96 21.82 58.80 17.48
CA THR A 96 23.12 58.12 17.46
C THR A 96 23.09 57.03 18.52
N VAL A 97 23.13 55.77 18.08
CA VAL A 97 23.13 54.58 18.94
C VAL A 97 24.52 53.97 18.94
N LYS A 98 25.08 53.73 20.12
CA LYS A 98 26.31 52.95 20.30
C LYS A 98 26.01 51.69 21.11
N PHE A 99 26.46 50.56 20.59
CA PHE A 99 26.43 49.27 21.25
C PHE A 99 27.78 48.98 21.92
N SER A 100 27.77 48.18 22.97
CA SER A 100 28.99 47.71 23.65
C SER A 100 28.70 46.41 24.40
N LEU A 101 29.65 45.49 24.42
CA LEU A 101 29.52 44.23 25.15
C LEU A 101 29.74 44.49 26.65
N SER A 102 28.83 44.01 27.49
CA SER A 102 28.94 44.12 28.96
C SER A 102 29.08 42.80 29.70
N LYS A 103 28.65 41.71 29.07
CA LYS A 103 28.83 40.34 29.54
C LYS A 103 29.02 39.45 28.32
N VAL A 104 30.08 38.65 28.33
CA VAL A 104 30.41 37.67 27.30
C VAL A 104 30.85 36.40 28.04
N PRO A 105 30.44 35.20 27.59
CA PRO A 105 30.96 33.95 28.14
C PRO A 105 32.49 33.86 28.03
N GLU A 106 33.13 33.15 28.97
CA GLU A 106 34.59 33.05 28.99
C GLU A 106 35.12 32.35 27.73
N GLY A 107 36.16 32.94 27.12
CA GLY A 107 36.80 32.43 25.90
C GLY A 107 36.07 32.72 24.58
N TRP A 108 34.82 33.21 24.59
CA TRP A 108 34.07 33.46 23.36
C TRP A 108 34.59 34.70 22.61
N ASP A 109 34.74 34.58 21.29
CA ASP A 109 35.09 35.68 20.39
C ASP A 109 33.80 36.32 19.86
N VAL A 110 33.42 37.46 20.44
CA VAL A 110 32.16 38.15 20.16
C VAL A 110 32.44 39.57 19.70
N ASP A 111 31.98 39.92 18.50
CA ASP A 111 32.18 41.25 17.90
C ASP A 111 31.01 41.64 16.97
N PHE A 112 30.85 42.94 16.72
CA PHE A 112 29.87 43.43 15.75
C PHE A 112 30.34 43.14 14.34
N LYS A 113 29.42 42.75 13.46
CA LYS A 113 29.73 42.42 12.06
C LYS A 113 30.37 43.65 11.39
N TYR A 114 31.56 43.45 10.81
CA TYR A 114 32.43 44.50 10.25
C TYR A 114 33.00 45.52 11.26
N GLY A 115 32.95 45.24 12.57
CA GLY A 115 33.45 46.13 13.63
C GLY A 115 32.62 47.41 13.82
N ILE A 116 31.36 47.42 13.36
CA ILE A 116 30.49 48.60 13.42
C ILE A 116 29.66 48.54 14.71
N ASP A 117 30.10 49.26 15.74
CA ASP A 117 29.39 49.35 17.03
C ASP A 117 28.47 50.58 17.14
N THR A 118 28.56 51.53 16.20
CA THR A 118 27.90 52.84 16.28
C THR A 118 27.09 53.14 15.02
N TYR A 119 25.81 53.44 15.19
CA TYR A 119 24.82 53.63 14.12
C TYR A 119 24.08 54.97 14.28
N VAL A 120 24.04 55.76 13.22
CA VAL A 120 23.14 56.93 13.12
C VAL A 120 21.87 56.49 12.39
N ILE A 121 20.69 56.77 12.96
CA ILE A 121 19.39 56.45 12.38
C ILE A 121 18.52 57.71 12.31
N GLU A 122 17.92 57.95 11.15
CA GLU A 122 17.04 59.09 10.91
C GLU A 122 15.60 58.71 11.33
N PRO A 123 14.76 59.67 11.76
CA PRO A 123 13.34 59.43 12.03
C PRO A 123 12.67 58.76 10.84
N GLY A 124 11.71 57.86 11.05
CA GLY A 124 10.98 57.20 9.96
C GLY A 124 11.75 56.08 9.23
N ASP A 125 12.93 55.67 9.71
CA ASP A 125 13.75 54.59 9.14
C ASP A 125 13.87 53.38 10.11
N LYS A 126 14.30 52.22 9.56
CA LYS A 126 14.74 51.04 10.32
C LYS A 126 16.16 50.65 9.93
N LYS A 127 16.93 50.09 10.86
CA LYS A 127 18.26 49.52 10.61
C LYS A 127 18.46 48.18 11.32
N GLU A 128 19.31 47.35 10.74
CA GLU A 128 19.70 46.05 11.27
C GLU A 128 21.17 46.12 11.72
N VAL A 129 21.44 45.57 12.91
CA VAL A 129 22.77 45.46 13.52
C VAL A 129 23.03 43.99 13.76
N PHE A 130 24.21 43.52 13.37
CA PHE A 130 24.59 42.11 13.46
C PHE A 130 25.74 41.94 14.44
N LEU A 131 25.60 40.99 15.36
CA LEU A 131 26.63 40.59 16.32
C LEU A 131 27.00 39.13 16.07
N ILE A 132 28.28 38.87 15.84
CA ILE A 132 28.82 37.54 15.59
C ILE A 132 29.42 37.02 16.90
N ALA A 133 29.04 35.81 17.30
CA ALA A 133 29.60 35.13 18.46
C ALA A 133 30.18 33.76 18.06
N LYS A 134 31.51 33.61 18.14
CA LYS A 134 32.20 32.34 17.89
C LYS A 134 32.44 31.60 19.20
N VAL A 135 32.01 30.34 19.22
CA VAL A 135 32.03 29.47 20.40
C VAL A 135 33.30 28.61 20.39
N PRO A 136 34.12 28.62 21.46
CA PRO A 136 35.27 27.73 21.59
C PRO A 136 34.90 26.25 21.47
N LYS A 137 35.84 25.43 20.96
CA LYS A 137 35.64 23.98 20.72
C LYS A 137 35.55 23.15 22.01
N ASP A 138 35.99 23.73 23.11
CA ASP A 138 36.03 23.21 24.47
C ASP A 138 34.95 23.83 25.37
N THR A 139 34.01 24.59 24.81
CA THR A 139 32.86 25.14 25.55
C THR A 139 31.98 24.01 26.06
N GLU A 140 31.64 24.04 27.35
CA GLU A 140 30.72 23.09 27.97
C GLU A 140 29.31 23.19 27.36
N ILE A 141 28.58 22.08 27.38
CA ILE A 141 27.18 22.03 26.93
C ILE A 141 26.33 22.77 27.95
N GLY A 142 25.48 23.71 27.50
CA GLY A 142 24.69 24.52 28.43
C GLY A 142 24.14 25.81 27.87
N LYS A 143 23.63 26.66 28.78
CA LYS A 143 22.99 27.94 28.45
C LYS A 143 23.88 29.11 28.85
N TYR A 144 24.14 29.96 27.87
CA TYR A 144 25.01 31.11 27.95
C TYR A 144 24.22 32.39 27.67
N GLU A 145 24.70 33.52 28.20
CA GLU A 145 24.07 34.83 28.03
C GLU A 145 25.13 35.87 27.70
N ILE A 146 24.93 36.57 26.59
CA ILE A 146 25.68 37.76 26.16
C ILE A 146 24.80 38.96 26.47
N GLU A 147 25.34 39.96 27.17
CA GLU A 147 24.65 41.24 27.40
C GLU A 147 25.28 42.34 26.56
N VAL A 148 24.42 43.03 25.80
CA VAL A 148 24.79 44.18 24.96
C VAL A 148 24.22 45.45 25.57
N LYS A 149 25.09 46.33 26.08
CA LYS A 149 24.72 47.68 26.51
C LYS A 149 24.46 48.57 25.31
N VAL A 150 23.40 49.36 25.43
CA VAL A 150 22.95 50.31 24.42
C VAL A 150 23.05 51.72 25.00
N GLN A 151 23.73 52.61 24.29
CA GLN A 151 23.84 54.03 24.60
C GLN A 151 23.22 54.82 23.44
N SER A 152 22.38 55.81 23.76
CA SER A 152 21.70 56.64 22.76
C SER A 152 21.60 58.08 23.23
N ASP A 153 21.57 59.03 22.30
CA ASP A 153 21.31 60.45 22.60
C ASP A 153 19.82 60.82 22.60
N VAL A 154 18.91 59.87 22.31
CA VAL A 154 17.44 60.05 22.35
C VAL A 154 16.72 59.19 23.39
N GLY A 155 17.41 58.30 24.10
CA GLY A 155 16.76 57.39 25.07
C GLY A 155 17.71 56.63 25.99
N VAL A 156 17.15 56.03 27.04
CA VAL A 156 17.84 55.11 27.95
C VAL A 156 17.27 53.72 27.75
N TYR A 157 18.15 52.72 27.65
CA TYR A 157 17.80 51.35 27.31
C TYR A 157 18.46 50.38 28.29
N ASP A 158 17.71 49.36 28.71
CA ASP A 158 18.29 48.23 29.43
C ASP A 158 19.23 47.41 28.52
N PRO A 159 20.23 46.69 29.07
CA PRO A 159 21.08 45.81 28.28
C PRO A 159 20.26 44.72 27.58
N LEU A 160 20.50 44.54 26.28
CA LEU A 160 19.89 43.46 25.50
C LEU A 160 20.49 42.12 25.94
N LYS A 161 19.64 41.15 26.25
CA LYS A 161 20.03 39.80 26.68
C LYS A 161 19.87 38.83 25.52
N LEU A 162 21.00 38.39 24.98
CA LEU A 162 21.09 37.40 23.90
C LEU A 162 21.52 36.07 24.52
N LYS A 163 20.79 34.99 24.25
CA LYS A 163 21.04 33.67 24.83
C LYS A 163 21.51 32.69 23.77
N ALA A 164 22.52 31.91 24.13
CA ALA A 164 23.00 30.79 23.34
C ALA A 164 22.81 29.49 24.13
N GLU A 165 22.23 28.47 23.50
CA GLU A 165 22.23 27.10 24.00
C GLU A 165 23.27 26.30 23.19
N VAL A 166 24.39 25.97 23.83
CA VAL A 166 25.42 25.09 23.27
C VAL A 166 24.96 23.66 23.49
N LEU A 167 24.71 22.96 22.38
CA LEU A 167 24.21 21.60 22.35
C LEU A 167 25.34 20.57 22.28
N GLU A 168 25.04 19.39 22.79
CA GLU A 168 25.86 18.20 22.55
C GLU A 168 25.69 17.72 21.11
N LYS A 169 26.76 17.19 20.51
CA LYS A 169 26.74 16.63 19.17
C LYS A 169 26.20 15.20 19.21
N ASP A 170 25.14 14.92 18.46
CA ASP A 170 24.34 13.69 18.64
C ASP A 170 23.67 13.23 17.32
N LEU A 171 23.46 11.91 17.17
CA LEU A 171 22.78 11.28 16.03
C LEU A 171 21.74 10.24 16.49
N GLU A 172 20.54 10.73 16.77
CA GLU A 172 19.45 9.95 17.35
C GLU A 172 18.60 9.21 16.30
N VAL A 173 18.24 7.95 16.58
CA VAL A 173 17.10 7.27 15.95
C VAL A 173 15.89 7.46 16.86
N LEU A 174 14.97 8.34 16.46
CA LEU A 174 13.83 8.76 17.29
C LEU A 174 12.75 7.67 17.39
N SER A 175 12.48 6.98 16.30
CA SER A 175 11.45 5.96 16.22
C SER A 175 11.70 4.97 15.08
N ILE A 176 11.09 3.79 15.21
CA ILE A 176 10.97 2.77 14.18
C ILE A 176 9.50 2.36 14.09
N GLN A 177 9.02 2.17 12.86
CA GLN A 177 7.69 1.64 12.56
C GLN A 177 7.77 0.75 11.32
N TYR A 178 6.87 -0.22 11.20
CA TYR A 178 6.82 -1.12 10.05
C TYR A 178 5.40 -1.23 9.50
N SER A 179 5.28 -1.79 8.30
CA SER A 179 4.01 -2.11 7.65
C SER A 179 4.18 -3.30 6.70
N PRO A 180 3.23 -4.25 6.63
CA PRO A 180 1.96 -4.30 7.37
C PRO A 180 2.14 -4.62 8.86
N GLU A 181 1.07 -4.42 9.66
CA GLU A 181 1.07 -4.66 11.11
C GLU A 181 1.13 -6.16 11.47
N ASP A 182 0.42 -7.00 10.70
CA ASP A 182 0.38 -8.47 10.84
C ASP A 182 1.03 -9.17 9.64
N PRO A 183 2.35 -9.05 9.39
CA PRO A 183 2.98 -9.59 8.19
C PRO A 183 2.92 -11.11 8.11
N LYS A 184 2.86 -11.61 6.87
CA LYS A 184 2.84 -13.06 6.59
C LYS A 184 4.20 -13.55 6.07
N ASP A 185 4.47 -14.84 6.26
CA ASP A 185 5.68 -15.49 5.73
C ASP A 185 5.83 -15.24 4.22
N GLY A 186 6.98 -14.70 3.81
CA GLY A 186 7.27 -14.29 2.43
C GLY A 186 6.74 -12.91 2.00
N GLU A 187 6.03 -12.17 2.85
CA GLU A 187 5.53 -10.83 2.55
C GLU A 187 6.64 -9.76 2.64
N ILE A 188 6.52 -8.67 1.88
CA ILE A 188 7.47 -7.55 1.94
C ILE A 188 7.05 -6.56 3.03
N VAL A 189 7.83 -6.50 4.10
CA VAL A 189 7.70 -5.53 5.18
C VAL A 189 8.50 -4.28 4.83
N SER A 190 7.84 -3.12 4.87
CA SER A 190 8.47 -1.81 4.82
C SER A 190 8.83 -1.37 6.24
N VAL A 191 10.10 -1.04 6.49
CA VAL A 191 10.59 -0.61 7.82
C VAL A 191 11.07 0.83 7.71
N MET A 192 10.35 1.76 8.34
CA MET A 192 10.68 3.18 8.36
C MET A 192 11.20 3.60 9.75
N ALA A 193 12.28 4.37 9.78
CA ALA A 193 12.77 4.99 11.01
C ALA A 193 12.99 6.50 10.82
N GLN A 194 12.75 7.27 11.88
CA GLN A 194 13.06 8.70 11.93
C GLN A 194 14.46 8.89 12.51
N VAL A 195 15.35 9.55 11.77
CA VAL A 195 16.74 9.78 12.16
C VAL A 195 17.01 11.28 12.20
N ARG A 196 17.65 11.75 13.28
CA ARG A 196 17.88 13.17 13.57
C ARG A 196 19.37 13.49 13.64
N ASN A 197 19.80 14.54 12.94
CA ASN A 197 21.17 15.03 12.97
C ASN A 197 21.30 16.23 13.91
N ASN A 198 21.63 16.00 15.17
CA ASN A 198 21.97 17.06 16.13
C ASN A 198 23.48 17.38 16.04
N SER A 199 23.96 17.79 14.87
CA SER A 199 25.37 18.19 14.68
C SER A 199 25.48 19.46 13.82
N PRO A 200 26.56 20.25 13.92
CA PRO A 200 26.66 21.57 13.27
C PRO A 200 26.71 21.53 11.74
N ASP A 201 26.97 20.37 11.15
CA ASP A 201 27.12 20.20 9.70
C ASP A 201 25.96 19.36 9.14
N ASP A 202 25.63 19.57 7.86
CA ASP A 202 24.85 18.62 7.09
C ASP A 202 25.62 17.29 6.96
N ARG A 203 24.92 16.16 7.07
CA ARG A 203 25.54 14.82 7.13
C ARG A 203 24.90 13.83 6.17
N ASP A 204 25.73 13.14 5.40
CA ASP A 204 25.36 11.88 4.76
C ASP A 204 25.37 10.76 5.82
N VAL A 205 24.22 10.56 6.46
CA VAL A 205 24.06 9.61 7.58
C VAL A 205 23.91 8.20 7.02
N LYS A 206 24.90 7.35 7.28
CA LYS A 206 24.84 5.92 6.99
C LYS A 206 24.01 5.21 8.06
N THR A 207 23.06 4.41 7.64
CA THR A 207 22.15 3.63 8.50
C THR A 207 22.19 2.16 8.09
N ARG A 208 21.74 1.26 8.97
CA ARG A 208 21.56 -0.16 8.66
C ARG A 208 20.29 -0.74 9.27
N LEU A 209 19.62 -1.61 8.50
CA LEU A 209 18.55 -2.46 8.99
C LEU A 209 19.14 -3.67 9.71
N LEU A 210 18.61 -3.97 10.88
CA LEU A 210 18.88 -5.13 11.70
C LEU A 210 17.64 -6.03 11.74
N VAL A 211 17.84 -7.33 11.54
CA VAL A 211 16.86 -8.39 11.82
C VAL A 211 17.56 -9.39 12.74
N ASP A 212 17.01 -9.58 13.94
CA ASP A 212 17.60 -10.40 15.01
C ASP A 212 19.06 -10.03 15.29
N TYR A 213 19.32 -8.73 15.37
CA TYR A 213 20.64 -8.10 15.54
C TYR A 213 21.63 -8.31 14.37
N ASN A 214 21.26 -9.06 13.32
CA ASN A 214 22.08 -9.25 12.11
C ASN A 214 21.79 -8.14 11.10
N THR A 215 22.82 -7.63 10.44
CA THR A 215 22.64 -6.57 9.42
C THR A 215 22.15 -7.16 8.10
N VAL A 216 21.02 -6.64 7.61
CA VAL A 216 20.39 -7.06 6.35
C VAL A 216 20.73 -6.10 5.21
N GLU A 217 20.61 -4.79 5.45
CA GLU A 217 20.79 -3.74 4.43
C GLU A 217 21.49 -2.52 5.03
N TYR A 218 22.19 -1.75 4.19
CA TYR A 218 22.70 -0.42 4.51
C TYR A 218 22.09 0.62 3.58
N GLN A 219 21.77 1.79 4.12
CA GLN A 219 21.42 2.98 3.34
C GLN A 219 22.26 4.17 3.80
N THR A 220 22.25 5.24 3.01
CA THR A 220 22.86 6.52 3.37
C THR A 220 21.92 7.63 2.94
N ILE A 221 21.55 8.52 3.86
CA ILE A 221 20.61 9.63 3.61
C ILE A 221 21.22 10.98 4.02
N PRO A 222 21.10 12.04 3.20
CA PRO A 222 21.51 13.38 3.59
C PRO A 222 20.51 13.96 4.60
N ILE A 223 20.99 14.29 5.80
CA ILE A 223 20.24 14.93 6.88
C ILE A 223 20.91 16.27 7.20
N PRO A 224 20.25 17.42 6.93
CA PRO A 224 20.79 18.72 7.29
C PRO A 224 21.02 18.90 8.80
N SER A 225 21.82 19.89 9.17
CA SER A 225 22.06 20.29 10.57
C SER A 225 20.75 20.61 11.30
N GLY A 226 20.51 19.94 12.43
CA GLY A 226 19.30 20.08 13.27
C GLY A 226 18.04 19.37 12.74
N ASP A 227 18.10 18.81 11.53
CA ASP A 227 16.95 18.28 10.80
C ASP A 227 16.64 16.81 11.18
N THR A 228 15.43 16.35 10.86
CA THR A 228 15.02 14.94 10.98
C THR A 228 14.55 14.42 9.63
N LYS A 229 14.95 13.22 9.24
CA LYS A 229 14.55 12.55 7.99
C LYS A 229 14.14 11.10 8.23
N SER A 230 13.19 10.63 7.43
CA SER A 230 12.82 9.22 7.37
C SER A 230 13.81 8.43 6.51
N VAL A 231 14.30 7.30 7.02
CA VAL A 231 14.92 6.23 6.21
C VAL A 231 13.92 5.08 6.05
N VAL A 232 13.90 4.41 4.89
CA VAL A 232 12.96 3.33 4.58
C VAL A 232 13.70 2.14 3.98
N PHE A 233 13.65 1.01 4.67
CA PHE A 233 14.19 -0.27 4.23
C PHE A 233 13.08 -1.24 3.83
N THR A 234 13.42 -2.31 3.12
CA THR A 234 12.50 -3.43 2.89
C THR A 234 13.09 -4.76 3.37
N TRP A 235 12.24 -5.62 3.90
CA TRP A 235 12.59 -6.95 4.37
C TRP A 235 11.55 -7.96 3.89
N VAL A 236 11.99 -9.12 3.43
CA VAL A 236 11.09 -10.25 3.14
C VAL A 236 10.91 -11.01 4.45
N ALA A 237 9.69 -10.97 4.98
CA ALA A 237 9.34 -11.59 6.26
C ALA A 237 9.55 -13.11 6.22
N VAL A 238 10.02 -13.65 7.34
CA VAL A 238 10.23 -15.08 7.58
C VAL A 238 9.36 -15.48 8.77
N GLU A 239 8.75 -16.67 8.75
CA GLU A 239 7.94 -17.15 9.87
C GLU A 239 8.65 -17.09 11.25
N GLY A 240 7.97 -16.53 12.26
CA GLY A 240 8.46 -16.50 13.65
C GLY A 240 8.39 -15.12 14.32
N ASP A 241 8.87 -15.08 15.57
CA ASP A 241 9.09 -13.84 16.32
C ASP A 241 10.49 -13.29 16.00
N HIS A 242 10.55 -12.02 15.60
CA HIS A 242 11.77 -11.34 15.18
C HIS A 242 11.94 -9.99 15.89
N LYS A 243 13.19 -9.54 15.99
CA LYS A 243 13.53 -8.17 16.41
C LYS A 243 14.03 -7.35 15.23
N LEU A 244 13.21 -6.42 14.77
CA LEU A 244 13.64 -5.40 13.81
C LEU A 244 14.37 -4.29 14.56
N GLY A 245 15.37 -3.69 13.92
CA GLY A 245 15.99 -2.47 14.39
C GLY A 245 16.61 -1.64 13.29
N VAL A 246 16.70 -0.33 13.49
CA VAL A 246 17.46 0.56 12.62
C VAL A 246 18.53 1.22 13.46
N HIS A 247 19.77 1.17 12.98
CA HIS A 247 20.94 1.74 13.65
C HIS A 247 21.63 2.74 12.71
N ALA A 248 21.79 3.98 13.16
CA ALA A 248 22.57 5.02 12.49
C ALA A 248 24.05 4.92 12.90
N MET A 249 24.99 5.01 11.96
CA MET A 249 26.41 4.84 12.27
C MET A 249 26.93 6.06 13.02
N GLU A 250 27.74 5.84 14.06
CA GLU A 250 28.31 6.92 14.87
C GLU A 250 29.10 7.95 14.04
N ILE A 251 29.03 9.21 14.45
CA ILE A 251 29.75 10.34 13.84
C ILE A 251 30.95 10.78 14.68
N PRO A 252 32.03 11.32 14.07
CA PRO A 252 33.24 11.67 14.82
C PRO A 252 32.98 12.73 15.90
N GLY A 253 33.32 12.41 17.15
CA GLY A 253 33.12 13.30 18.30
C GLY A 253 31.71 13.25 18.93
N GLU A 254 30.91 12.25 18.58
CA GLU A 254 29.65 11.91 19.25
C GLU A 254 29.89 11.23 20.61
N PRO A 255 29.31 11.72 21.71
CA PRO A 255 29.51 11.21 23.06
C PRO A 255 28.43 10.21 23.51
N ASP A 256 27.13 10.51 23.36
CA ASP A 256 26.07 9.50 23.50
C ASP A 256 25.95 8.71 22.20
N LYS A 257 25.85 7.39 22.35
CA LYS A 257 25.75 6.42 21.26
C LYS A 257 24.60 5.43 21.47
N SER A 258 23.85 5.61 22.55
CA SER A 258 22.85 4.66 23.05
C SER A 258 21.50 4.82 22.35
N ASN A 259 21.24 6.02 21.85
CA ASN A 259 20.07 6.45 21.08
C ASN A 259 20.25 6.29 19.55
N ASN A 260 21.44 5.94 19.06
CA ASN A 260 21.73 5.68 17.64
C ASN A 260 21.04 4.43 17.08
N ALA A 261 20.28 3.68 17.91
CA ALA A 261 19.51 2.53 17.45
C ALA A 261 18.17 2.41 18.17
N GLN A 262 17.12 2.11 17.40
CA GLN A 262 15.83 1.71 17.92
C GLN A 262 15.43 0.33 17.41
N TYR A 263 14.61 -0.35 18.21
CA TYR A 263 14.16 -1.72 17.96
C TYR A 263 12.65 -1.85 18.20
N VAL A 264 12.04 -2.79 17.48
CA VAL A 264 10.66 -3.21 17.68
C VAL A 264 10.55 -4.71 17.47
N ASP A 265 9.75 -5.36 18.30
CA ASP A 265 9.43 -6.78 18.19
C ASP A 265 8.31 -6.96 17.15
N ILE A 266 8.40 -7.99 16.30
CA ILE A 266 7.43 -8.29 15.24
C ILE A 266 7.18 -9.80 15.19
N THR A 267 5.93 -10.22 15.01
CA THR A 267 5.55 -11.63 14.82
C THR A 267 5.07 -11.84 13.39
N VAL A 268 5.74 -12.72 12.66
CA VAL A 268 5.39 -13.07 11.28
C VAL A 268 4.62 -14.38 11.27
N ILE A 269 3.39 -14.34 10.75
CA ILE A 269 2.48 -15.50 10.76
C ILE A 269 2.60 -16.27 9.45
N LYS A 270 2.90 -17.57 9.53
CA LYS A 270 2.76 -18.47 8.39
C LYS A 270 1.31 -18.87 8.17
N LEU A 271 0.78 -18.53 7.01
CA LEU A 271 -0.56 -18.92 6.61
C LEU A 271 -0.59 -20.40 6.15
N PRO A 272 -1.55 -21.23 6.57
CA PRO A 272 -1.60 -22.66 6.27
C PRO A 272 -2.07 -22.99 4.84
N ILE A 273 -1.69 -22.18 3.83
CA ILE A 273 -2.20 -22.22 2.45
C ILE A 273 -2.02 -23.59 1.80
N GLY A 274 -0.81 -24.14 1.88
CA GLY A 274 -0.51 -25.46 1.31
C GLY A 274 -1.25 -26.61 2.02
N GLU A 275 -1.60 -26.45 3.29
CA GLU A 275 -2.37 -27.44 4.04
C GLU A 275 -3.86 -27.37 3.69
N ALA A 276 -4.42 -26.15 3.57
CA ALA A 276 -5.80 -25.92 3.14
C ALA A 276 -6.06 -26.52 1.74
N ASP A 277 -5.17 -26.22 0.78
CA ASP A 277 -5.25 -26.78 -0.58
C ASP A 277 -5.10 -28.31 -0.60
N ALA A 278 -4.19 -28.86 0.22
CA ALA A 278 -4.01 -30.32 0.32
C ALA A 278 -5.24 -31.02 0.90
N LEU A 279 -5.89 -30.44 1.92
CA LEU A 279 -7.14 -30.95 2.49
C LEU A 279 -8.28 -30.87 1.48
N PHE A 280 -8.38 -29.78 0.72
CA PHE A 280 -9.40 -29.61 -0.33
C PHE A 280 -9.24 -30.66 -1.44
N GLN A 281 -8.02 -30.90 -1.95
CA GLN A 281 -7.79 -31.92 -2.97
C GLN A 281 -8.02 -33.35 -2.44
N LYS A 282 -7.73 -33.59 -1.16
CA LYS A 282 -8.06 -34.85 -0.49
C LYS A 282 -9.57 -35.05 -0.35
N ALA A 283 -10.32 -33.97 -0.10
CA ALA A 283 -11.78 -33.99 -0.10
C ALA A 283 -12.35 -34.32 -1.49
N ASN A 284 -11.83 -33.68 -2.56
CA ASN A 284 -12.18 -33.99 -3.95
C ASN A 284 -11.95 -35.47 -4.28
N THR A 285 -10.81 -36.03 -3.87
CA THR A 285 -10.49 -37.46 -4.07
C THR A 285 -11.55 -38.37 -3.45
N TYR A 286 -11.97 -38.09 -2.21
CA TYR A 286 -13.04 -38.85 -1.56
C TYR A 286 -14.41 -38.62 -2.21
N TYR A 287 -14.68 -37.41 -2.72
CA TYR A 287 -15.94 -37.09 -3.39
C TYR A 287 -16.11 -37.89 -4.68
N TYR A 288 -15.09 -37.90 -5.55
CA TYR A 288 -15.13 -38.67 -6.79
C TYR A 288 -15.15 -40.19 -6.56
N ASN A 289 -14.51 -40.67 -5.48
CA ASN A 289 -14.62 -42.07 -5.05
C ASN A 289 -16.00 -42.45 -4.45
N GLY A 290 -16.95 -41.51 -4.31
CA GLY A 290 -18.24 -41.74 -3.66
C GLY A 290 -18.19 -41.85 -2.13
N GLU A 291 -17.04 -41.56 -1.51
CA GLU A 291 -16.83 -41.61 -0.05
C GLU A 291 -17.31 -40.30 0.62
N PHE A 292 -18.55 -39.89 0.36
CA PHE A 292 -19.10 -38.57 0.68
C PHE A 292 -18.98 -38.15 2.16
N ALA A 293 -19.04 -39.09 3.09
CA ALA A 293 -18.83 -38.80 4.51
C ALA A 293 -17.39 -38.33 4.81
N LYS A 294 -16.39 -38.96 4.18
CA LYS A 294 -14.98 -38.53 4.28
C LYS A 294 -14.77 -37.23 3.50
N ALA A 295 -15.32 -37.12 2.30
CA ALA A 295 -15.25 -35.89 1.50
C ALA A 295 -15.74 -34.68 2.31
N LYS A 296 -16.95 -34.77 2.89
CA LYS A 296 -17.52 -33.78 3.81
C LYS A 296 -16.58 -33.44 4.97
N GLN A 297 -15.98 -34.43 5.62
CA GLN A 297 -15.03 -34.19 6.71
C GLN A 297 -13.83 -33.34 6.23
N TYR A 298 -13.21 -33.71 5.11
CA TYR A 298 -12.05 -32.98 4.59
C TYR A 298 -12.39 -31.59 4.05
N TYR A 299 -13.57 -31.38 3.45
CA TYR A 299 -14.01 -30.03 3.07
C TYR A 299 -14.23 -29.11 4.29
N ASN A 300 -14.70 -29.63 5.43
CA ASN A 300 -14.81 -28.83 6.66
C ASN A 300 -13.44 -28.44 7.21
N LEU A 301 -12.47 -29.37 7.21
CA LEU A 301 -11.09 -29.08 7.62
C LEU A 301 -10.41 -28.06 6.70
N ALA A 302 -10.59 -28.20 5.37
CA ALA A 302 -10.07 -27.23 4.40
C ALA A 302 -10.68 -25.84 4.61
N LYS A 303 -12.00 -25.77 4.82
CA LYS A 303 -12.72 -24.52 5.12
C LYS A 303 -12.19 -23.81 6.37
N GLU A 304 -11.98 -24.53 7.46
CA GLU A 304 -11.45 -23.97 8.73
C GLU A 304 -10.07 -23.31 8.54
N LEU A 305 -9.25 -23.81 7.62
CA LEU A 305 -7.98 -23.17 7.24
C LEU A 305 -8.18 -22.00 6.27
N TYR A 306 -9.08 -22.09 5.29
CA TYR A 306 -9.40 -20.95 4.42
C TYR A 306 -10.09 -19.78 5.16
N GLU A 307 -10.75 -20.02 6.30
CA GLU A 307 -11.26 -18.95 7.18
C GLU A 307 -10.13 -18.19 7.90
N GLN A 308 -8.96 -18.82 8.13
CA GLN A 308 -7.74 -18.16 8.63
C GLN A 308 -6.95 -17.45 7.52
N ILE A 309 -7.15 -17.85 6.27
CA ILE A 309 -6.50 -17.33 5.06
C ILE A 309 -7.59 -16.66 4.22
N PRO A 310 -8.15 -15.49 4.61
CA PRO A 310 -9.48 -15.02 4.21
C PRO A 310 -9.75 -15.05 2.68
N ASN A 311 -10.19 -16.22 2.21
CA ASN A 311 -10.26 -16.60 0.80
C ASN A 311 -11.69 -17.06 0.52
N GLN A 312 -12.55 -16.07 0.28
CA GLN A 312 -13.99 -16.29 0.15
C GLN A 312 -14.32 -17.28 -0.98
N ASP A 313 -13.63 -17.19 -2.13
CA ASP A 313 -13.77 -18.13 -3.26
C ASP A 313 -13.65 -19.60 -2.79
N ARG A 314 -12.61 -19.94 -2.01
CA ARG A 314 -12.39 -21.31 -1.52
C ARG A 314 -13.34 -21.69 -0.38
N ILE A 315 -13.72 -20.75 0.49
CA ILE A 315 -14.75 -20.99 1.53
C ILE A 315 -16.10 -21.35 0.87
N ASP A 316 -16.50 -20.61 -0.16
CA ASP A 316 -17.76 -20.82 -0.88
C ASP A 316 -17.76 -22.15 -1.64
N GLN A 317 -16.64 -22.52 -2.27
CA GLN A 317 -16.45 -23.85 -2.87
C GLN A 317 -16.58 -24.97 -1.81
N CYS A 318 -15.96 -24.82 -0.64
CA CYS A 318 -16.11 -25.80 0.45
C CYS A 318 -17.57 -25.92 0.90
N ASN A 319 -18.28 -24.79 1.08
CA ASN A 319 -19.69 -24.78 1.46
C ASN A 319 -20.57 -25.51 0.41
N LEU A 320 -20.35 -25.25 -0.88
CA LEU A 320 -21.05 -25.92 -1.98
C LEU A 320 -20.82 -27.44 -1.95
N MET A 321 -19.56 -27.87 -1.85
CA MET A 321 -19.22 -29.29 -1.87
C MET A 321 -19.69 -30.04 -0.61
N ILE A 322 -19.71 -29.39 0.56
CA ILE A 322 -20.35 -29.90 1.77
C ILE A 322 -21.86 -30.07 1.56
N GLY A 323 -22.51 -29.10 0.89
CA GLY A 323 -23.92 -29.18 0.49
C GLY A 323 -24.20 -30.39 -0.40
N ASN A 324 -23.39 -30.59 -1.45
CA ASN A 324 -23.49 -31.75 -2.33
C ASN A 324 -23.28 -33.07 -1.57
N CYS A 325 -22.25 -33.16 -0.72
CA CYS A 325 -22.01 -34.35 0.10
C CYS A 325 -23.21 -34.70 1.00
N ASN A 326 -23.90 -33.70 1.58
CA ASN A 326 -25.11 -33.94 2.37
C ASN A 326 -26.24 -34.54 1.53
N LYS A 327 -26.46 -34.02 0.31
CA LYS A 327 -27.46 -34.56 -0.63
C LYS A 327 -27.15 -36.01 -1.02
N TYR A 328 -25.90 -36.32 -1.38
CA TYR A 328 -25.50 -37.70 -1.68
C TYR A 328 -25.72 -38.65 -0.51
N LEU A 329 -25.33 -38.25 0.71
CA LEU A 329 -25.56 -39.05 1.92
C LEU A 329 -27.06 -39.27 2.20
N GLN A 330 -27.91 -38.28 1.91
CA GLN A 330 -29.36 -38.41 2.02
C GLN A 330 -29.93 -39.38 0.97
N ALA A 331 -29.52 -39.28 -0.30
CA ALA A 331 -29.97 -40.17 -1.37
C ALA A 331 -29.56 -41.64 -1.10
N LEU A 332 -28.33 -41.88 -0.65
CA LEU A 332 -27.86 -43.21 -0.25
C LEU A 332 -28.63 -43.77 0.95
N ALA A 333 -28.97 -42.92 1.94
CA ALA A 333 -29.77 -43.34 3.08
C ALA A 333 -31.23 -43.64 2.71
N LEU A 334 -31.80 -42.94 1.72
CA LEU A 334 -33.13 -43.23 1.17
C LEU A 334 -33.14 -44.56 0.40
N ILE A 335 -32.11 -44.82 -0.43
CA ILE A 335 -31.93 -46.11 -1.11
C ILE A 335 -31.86 -47.26 -0.10
N GLY A 336 -31.03 -47.14 0.94
CA GLY A 336 -30.94 -48.18 1.97
C GLY A 336 -32.28 -48.46 2.67
N GLN A 337 -33.03 -47.42 3.02
CA GLN A 337 -34.38 -47.57 3.58
C GLN A 337 -35.39 -48.15 2.56
N GLY A 338 -35.19 -47.91 1.26
CA GLY A 338 -36.00 -48.46 0.19
C GLY A 338 -35.79 -49.96 0.02
N GLU A 339 -34.54 -50.41 0.06
CA GLU A 339 -34.19 -51.85 0.11
C GLU A 339 -34.74 -52.51 1.38
N ASP A 340 -34.55 -51.91 2.57
CA ASP A 340 -35.13 -52.42 3.83
C ASP A 340 -36.67 -52.56 3.75
N ALA A 341 -37.35 -51.61 3.09
CA ALA A 341 -38.79 -51.65 2.87
C ALA A 341 -39.21 -52.75 1.88
N PHE A 342 -38.45 -52.91 0.79
CA PHE A 342 -38.68 -53.96 -0.20
C PHE A 342 -38.48 -55.37 0.38
N GLU A 343 -37.42 -55.59 1.18
CA GLU A 343 -37.19 -56.84 1.91
C GLU A 343 -38.32 -57.15 2.91
N ALA A 344 -38.93 -56.11 3.51
CA ALA A 344 -40.10 -56.24 4.37
C ALA A 344 -41.43 -56.49 3.61
N GLY A 345 -41.43 -56.42 2.27
CA GLY A 345 -42.62 -56.52 1.42
C GLY A 345 -43.46 -55.25 1.32
N ASP A 346 -42.96 -54.11 1.81
CA ASP A 346 -43.61 -52.80 1.76
C ASP A 346 -43.26 -52.07 0.45
N CYS A 347 -43.78 -52.61 -0.65
CA CYS A 347 -43.52 -52.16 -2.02
C CYS A 347 -43.81 -50.67 -2.25
N ASP A 348 -44.95 -50.17 -1.77
CA ASP A 348 -45.35 -48.77 -1.96
C ASP A 348 -44.32 -47.82 -1.34
N LYS A 349 -43.84 -48.15 -0.14
CA LYS A 349 -42.82 -47.38 0.57
C LYS A 349 -41.44 -47.48 -0.10
N ALA A 350 -41.07 -48.65 -0.60
CA ALA A 350 -39.82 -48.83 -1.36
C ALA A 350 -39.79 -47.92 -2.59
N ILE A 351 -40.88 -47.92 -3.37
CA ILE A 351 -41.08 -47.07 -4.55
C ILE A 351 -41.02 -45.58 -4.17
N GLU A 352 -41.66 -45.16 -3.08
CA GLU A 352 -41.61 -43.76 -2.61
C GLU A 352 -40.17 -43.32 -2.29
N LEU A 353 -39.43 -44.13 -1.53
CA LEU A 353 -38.06 -43.81 -1.10
C LEU A 353 -37.08 -43.75 -2.28
N TYR A 354 -37.22 -44.65 -3.25
CA TYR A 354 -36.44 -44.60 -4.49
C TYR A 354 -36.72 -43.34 -5.32
N ASN A 355 -37.99 -42.94 -5.46
CA ASN A 355 -38.35 -41.69 -6.14
C ASN A 355 -37.76 -40.45 -5.44
N GLN A 356 -37.75 -40.42 -4.10
CA GLN A 356 -37.09 -39.36 -3.35
C GLN A 356 -35.56 -39.32 -3.60
N ALA A 357 -34.89 -40.47 -3.65
CA ALA A 357 -33.46 -40.55 -3.95
C ALA A 357 -33.14 -40.10 -5.39
N ILE A 358 -33.95 -40.51 -6.37
CA ILE A 358 -33.85 -40.12 -7.78
C ILE A 358 -33.95 -38.60 -7.94
N SER A 359 -34.91 -37.96 -7.25
CA SER A 359 -35.07 -36.50 -7.28
C SER A 359 -33.84 -35.76 -6.73
N ILE A 360 -33.16 -36.31 -5.72
CA ILE A 360 -31.92 -35.74 -5.19
C ILE A 360 -30.76 -35.89 -6.19
N TYR A 361 -30.64 -37.01 -6.89
CA TYR A 361 -29.63 -37.17 -7.94
C TYR A 361 -29.89 -36.26 -9.15
N GLU A 362 -31.16 -36.01 -9.50
CA GLU A 362 -31.54 -35.01 -10.50
C GLU A 362 -31.12 -33.59 -10.08
N GLU A 363 -31.36 -33.18 -8.84
CA GLU A 363 -30.86 -31.89 -8.31
C GLU A 363 -29.34 -31.77 -8.30
N LEU A 364 -28.62 -32.89 -8.14
CA LEU A 364 -27.16 -32.98 -8.20
C LEU A 364 -26.61 -33.09 -9.63
N LYS A 365 -27.50 -33.26 -10.63
CA LYS A 365 -27.19 -33.62 -12.02
C LYS A 365 -26.36 -34.92 -12.18
N ASP A 366 -26.37 -35.81 -11.20
CA ASP A 366 -25.67 -37.10 -11.29
C ASP A 366 -26.50 -38.08 -12.13
N THR A 367 -26.30 -38.02 -13.45
CA THR A 367 -27.00 -38.89 -14.39
C THR A 367 -26.69 -40.37 -14.21
N SER A 368 -25.48 -40.71 -13.74
CA SER A 368 -25.06 -42.09 -13.54
C SER A 368 -25.81 -42.73 -12.36
N ARG A 369 -25.81 -42.09 -11.19
CA ARG A 369 -26.52 -42.60 -10.00
C ARG A 369 -28.03 -42.46 -10.12
N MET A 370 -28.51 -41.43 -10.82
CA MET A 370 -29.94 -41.32 -11.15
C MET A 370 -30.41 -42.52 -11.97
N GLU A 371 -29.65 -42.95 -12.98
CA GLU A 371 -30.02 -44.09 -13.82
C GLU A 371 -29.90 -45.44 -13.09
N GLU A 372 -28.86 -45.62 -12.27
CA GLU A 372 -28.72 -46.78 -11.38
C GLU A 372 -29.94 -46.93 -10.45
N ALA A 373 -30.38 -45.83 -9.83
CA ALA A 373 -31.56 -45.82 -8.97
C ALA A 373 -32.88 -46.07 -9.74
N LYS A 374 -33.00 -45.59 -10.99
CA LYS A 374 -34.17 -45.85 -11.86
C LYS A 374 -34.27 -47.30 -12.29
N ASN A 375 -33.17 -47.91 -12.73
CA ASN A 375 -33.14 -49.32 -13.11
C ASN A 375 -33.54 -50.21 -11.92
N ARG A 376 -33.03 -49.90 -10.72
CA ARG A 376 -33.38 -50.64 -9.51
C ARG A 376 -34.84 -50.42 -9.08
N LEU A 377 -35.40 -49.23 -9.31
CA LEU A 377 -36.82 -48.98 -9.12
C LEU A 377 -37.70 -49.81 -10.09
N GLU A 378 -37.32 -49.92 -11.36
CA GLU A 378 -38.04 -50.76 -12.35
C GLU A 378 -38.05 -52.24 -11.93
N GLU A 379 -36.93 -52.78 -11.43
CA GLU A 379 -36.87 -54.15 -10.87
C GLU A 379 -37.82 -54.34 -9.67
N ILE A 380 -37.94 -53.34 -8.81
CA ILE A 380 -38.86 -53.36 -7.65
C ILE A 380 -40.31 -53.31 -8.12
N GLU A 381 -40.65 -52.44 -9.07
CA GLU A 381 -41.99 -52.33 -9.65
C GLU A 381 -42.43 -53.64 -10.35
N GLU A 382 -41.53 -54.29 -11.11
CA GLU A 382 -41.81 -55.60 -11.72
C GLU A 382 -42.01 -56.70 -10.66
N ALA A 383 -41.19 -56.75 -9.62
CA ALA A 383 -41.28 -57.75 -8.55
C ALA A 383 -42.55 -57.58 -7.68
N CYS A 384 -43.01 -56.35 -7.51
CA CYS A 384 -44.21 -56.00 -6.76
C CYS A 384 -45.52 -56.10 -7.59
N ALA A 385 -45.42 -56.33 -8.89
CA ALA A 385 -46.60 -56.49 -9.76
C ALA A 385 -47.42 -57.73 -9.35
N PRO A 386 -48.77 -57.64 -9.30
CA PRO A 386 -49.61 -58.80 -9.00
C PRO A 386 -49.43 -59.88 -10.09
N PRO A 387 -49.48 -61.18 -9.73
CA PRO A 387 -49.28 -62.26 -10.69
C PRO A 387 -50.28 -62.13 -11.85
N PRO A 388 -49.84 -62.36 -13.11
CA PRO A 388 -50.65 -62.05 -14.28
C PRO A 388 -51.97 -62.83 -14.24
N THR A 389 -53.09 -62.09 -14.15
CA THR A 389 -54.42 -62.67 -14.16
C THR A 389 -54.65 -63.39 -15.48
N THR A 390 -54.72 -64.72 -15.43
CA THR A 390 -54.84 -65.60 -16.60
C THR A 390 -56.19 -65.40 -17.28
N THR A 391 -56.26 -64.41 -18.15
CA THR A 391 -57.37 -64.10 -19.03
C THR A 391 -56.81 -64.06 -20.44
N PRO A 392 -57.33 -64.85 -21.40
CA PRO A 392 -56.73 -64.92 -22.73
C PRO A 392 -56.82 -63.56 -23.43
N PRO A 393 -55.75 -63.09 -24.11
CA PRO A 393 -55.73 -61.74 -24.65
C PRO A 393 -56.75 -61.59 -25.77
N PRO A 394 -57.58 -60.51 -25.77
CA PRO A 394 -58.31 -60.13 -26.96
C PRO A 394 -57.30 -59.75 -28.07
N PRO A 395 -57.60 -60.02 -29.35
CA PRO A 395 -56.61 -59.92 -30.42
C PRO A 395 -56.19 -58.47 -30.66
N THR A 396 -55.00 -58.10 -30.19
CA THR A 396 -54.44 -56.76 -30.38
C THR A 396 -53.86 -56.56 -31.77
N PHE A 397 -54.03 -55.34 -32.26
CA PHE A 397 -53.90 -54.84 -33.64
C PHE A 397 -52.53 -55.01 -34.35
N PHE A 398 -51.53 -55.65 -33.73
CA PHE A 398 -50.13 -55.61 -34.16
C PHE A 398 -49.63 -56.76 -35.06
N GLN A 399 -50.51 -57.61 -35.60
CA GLN A 399 -50.11 -58.67 -36.54
C GLN A 399 -49.95 -58.19 -38.01
N LYS A 400 -50.45 -57.00 -38.38
CA LYS A 400 -50.56 -56.58 -39.80
C LYS A 400 -49.36 -55.79 -40.35
N TYR A 401 -48.54 -55.16 -39.53
CA TYR A 401 -47.48 -54.23 -40.00
C TYR A 401 -46.09 -54.86 -40.19
N LYS A 402 -45.83 -56.06 -39.64
CA LYS A 402 -44.55 -56.77 -39.85
C LYS A 402 -44.28 -57.12 -41.32
N THR A 403 -45.32 -57.35 -42.13
CA THR A 403 -45.19 -57.68 -43.56
C THR A 403 -44.89 -56.46 -44.44
N TYR A 404 -45.44 -55.28 -44.10
CA TYR A 404 -45.17 -54.04 -44.85
C TYR A 404 -43.76 -53.49 -44.61
N LEU A 405 -43.23 -53.63 -43.39
CA LEU A 405 -41.87 -53.19 -43.07
C LEU A 405 -40.81 -54.05 -43.81
N ALA A 406 -41.01 -55.37 -43.87
CA ALA A 406 -40.16 -56.28 -44.64
C ALA A 406 -40.20 -55.96 -46.15
N ALA A 407 -41.38 -55.67 -46.70
CA ALA A 407 -41.52 -55.29 -48.11
C ALA A 407 -40.79 -53.98 -48.45
N LEU A 408 -40.84 -52.97 -47.58
CA LEU A 408 -40.11 -51.71 -47.77
C LEU A 408 -38.59 -51.90 -47.74
N VAL A 409 -38.06 -52.73 -46.83
CA VAL A 409 -36.62 -53.05 -46.77
C VAL A 409 -36.16 -53.80 -48.02
N VAL A 410 -36.96 -54.74 -48.54
CA VAL A 410 -36.66 -55.46 -49.79
C VAL A 410 -36.70 -54.53 -51.01
N ILE A 411 -37.69 -53.63 -51.10
CA ILE A 411 -37.77 -52.65 -52.20
C ILE A 411 -36.57 -51.68 -52.15
N ALA A 412 -36.18 -51.20 -50.96
CA ALA A 412 -35.01 -50.35 -50.79
C ALA A 412 -33.70 -51.06 -51.20
N LEU A 413 -33.53 -52.33 -50.83
CA LEU A 413 -32.36 -53.14 -51.25
C LEU A 413 -32.33 -53.38 -52.77
N LEU A 414 -33.48 -53.63 -53.41
CA LEU A 414 -33.56 -53.80 -54.86
C LEU A 414 -33.26 -52.49 -55.62
N LEU A 415 -33.71 -51.34 -55.10
CA LEU A 415 -33.36 -50.03 -55.65
C LEU A 415 -31.86 -49.71 -55.48
N PHE A 416 -31.28 -50.03 -54.32
CA PHE A 416 -29.86 -49.86 -54.06
C PHE A 416 -28.99 -50.72 -54.99
N LEU A 417 -29.37 -51.99 -55.22
CA LEU A 417 -28.71 -52.88 -56.18
C LEU A 417 -28.88 -52.42 -57.64
N TYR A 418 -30.02 -51.83 -58.00
CA TYR A 418 -30.25 -51.24 -59.32
C TYR A 418 -29.35 -50.01 -59.60
N PHE A 419 -29.14 -49.15 -58.60
CA PHE A 419 -28.20 -48.03 -58.70
C PHE A 419 -26.73 -48.48 -58.74
N MET A 420 -26.36 -49.52 -57.98
CA MET A 420 -25.02 -50.12 -58.01
C MET A 420 -24.65 -50.75 -59.37
N THR A 421 -25.63 -51.23 -60.14
CA THR A 421 -25.39 -52.00 -61.37
C THR A 421 -25.38 -51.17 -62.66
N THR A 422 -25.77 -49.89 -62.61
CA THR A 422 -25.93 -49.03 -63.80
C THR A 422 -24.86 -47.94 -63.98
N ALA A 423 -24.04 -47.66 -62.95
CA ALA A 423 -23.01 -46.61 -62.99
C ALA A 423 -21.68 -47.06 -63.66
N LYS A 424 -21.51 -46.73 -64.95
CA LYS A 424 -20.28 -46.98 -65.73
C LYS A 424 -19.14 -45.99 -65.37
N LYS A 425 -17.94 -46.50 -65.13
CA LYS A 425 -16.64 -45.76 -65.16
C LYS A 425 -16.23 -45.42 -66.62
N PRO A 426 -15.11 -44.68 -66.94
CA PRO A 426 -14.26 -43.73 -66.17
C PRO A 426 -13.87 -42.43 -66.96
N LYS A 427 -13.11 -41.47 -66.36
CA LYS A 427 -11.72 -41.05 -66.77
C LYS A 427 -11.21 -39.64 -66.32
N LYS A 428 -10.12 -39.67 -65.52
CA LYS A 428 -8.81 -38.97 -65.63
C LYS A 428 -8.62 -37.41 -65.61
N LYS A 429 -7.65 -37.03 -64.75
CA LYS A 429 -6.55 -36.02 -64.89
C LYS A 429 -6.86 -34.53 -64.58
N LYS A 430 -6.02 -33.76 -63.85
CA LYS A 430 -4.62 -33.94 -63.32
C LYS A 430 -4.36 -33.22 -61.97
N GLU A 431 -3.54 -33.86 -61.13
CA GLU A 431 -2.51 -33.46 -60.13
C GLU A 431 -1.96 -32.00 -60.03
N PRO A 432 -1.08 -31.68 -59.02
CA PRO A 432 -0.56 -32.48 -57.88
C PRO A 432 -0.79 -31.79 -56.50
N GLU A 433 -0.70 -32.38 -55.30
CA GLU A 433 0.12 -33.45 -54.67
C GLU A 433 1.53 -33.07 -54.15
N LYS A 434 1.69 -33.15 -52.82
CA LYS A 434 2.87 -33.64 -52.02
C LYS A 434 2.40 -33.68 -50.55
N VAL A 435 2.18 -34.82 -49.87
CA VAL A 435 3.02 -36.02 -49.61
C VAL A 435 4.28 -35.71 -48.79
N ILE A 436 4.32 -36.23 -47.56
CA ILE A 436 5.32 -37.18 -47.05
C ILE A 436 4.74 -37.88 -45.78
N PRO A 437 4.96 -39.20 -45.58
CA PRO A 437 4.46 -39.94 -44.42
C PRO A 437 5.51 -40.09 -43.29
N ALA A 438 5.08 -40.63 -42.13
CA ALA A 438 5.95 -41.32 -41.16
C ALA A 438 6.54 -42.63 -41.80
N PRO A 439 7.54 -43.36 -41.22
CA PRO A 439 7.85 -43.48 -39.77
C PRO A 439 9.32 -43.86 -39.35
N VAL A 440 9.52 -44.20 -38.06
CA VAL A 440 10.60 -45.01 -37.40
C VAL A 440 12.10 -44.65 -37.53
N ILE A 441 12.75 -44.33 -36.39
CA ILE A 441 14.10 -44.76 -35.94
C ILE A 441 14.01 -44.85 -34.39
N LYS A 442 14.29 -45.91 -33.62
CA LYS A 442 15.44 -46.86 -33.42
C LYS A 442 16.60 -46.35 -32.53
N GLU A 443 17.25 -47.34 -31.90
CA GLU A 443 17.99 -47.29 -30.63
C GLU A 443 19.46 -46.79 -30.71
N LYS A 444 19.98 -46.23 -29.60
CA LYS A 444 21.38 -46.09 -29.11
C LYS A 444 22.57 -46.06 -30.10
N VAL A 445 23.51 -45.15 -29.83
CA VAL A 445 24.77 -45.42 -29.08
C VAL A 445 25.38 -44.09 -28.60
N ALA A 446 26.19 -44.13 -27.54
CA ALA A 446 26.74 -42.96 -26.83
C ALA A 446 28.05 -42.41 -27.43
N GLU A 447 28.34 -41.12 -27.18
CA GLU A 447 29.69 -40.69 -26.81
C GLU A 447 29.65 -39.48 -25.84
N LYS A 448 30.81 -39.17 -25.23
CA LYS A 448 31.06 -38.58 -23.92
C LYS A 448 30.82 -37.07 -23.72
N GLU A 449 30.51 -36.77 -22.46
CA GLU A 449 31.08 -35.70 -21.60
C GLU A 449 31.49 -34.36 -22.23
N GLU A 450 30.80 -33.28 -21.82
CA GLU A 450 31.50 -32.18 -21.15
C GLU A 450 30.60 -31.56 -20.05
N LYS A 451 31.10 -31.51 -18.81
CA LYS A 451 30.38 -30.87 -17.70
C LYS A 451 30.44 -29.35 -17.83
N LYS A 452 29.29 -28.69 -17.86
CA LYS A 452 29.13 -27.34 -17.31
C LYS A 452 27.94 -27.33 -16.36
N GLU A 453 28.20 -26.89 -15.14
CA GLU A 453 27.17 -26.62 -14.14
C GLU A 453 26.42 -25.35 -14.55
N GLU A 454 25.31 -25.52 -15.29
CA GLU A 454 24.37 -24.41 -15.50
C GLU A 454 23.63 -24.10 -14.21
N LYS A 455 23.48 -22.80 -13.92
CA LYS A 455 22.87 -22.31 -12.68
C LYS A 455 21.43 -22.84 -12.55
N PRO A 456 21.03 -23.40 -11.39
CA PRO A 456 19.72 -24.07 -11.23
C PRO A 456 18.52 -23.19 -11.59
N THR A 457 18.63 -21.87 -11.40
CA THR A 457 17.60 -20.88 -11.75
C THR A 457 17.23 -20.82 -13.23
N MET A 458 18.15 -21.12 -14.17
CA MET A 458 17.82 -21.10 -15.60
C MET A 458 16.93 -22.28 -16.01
N ALA A 459 17.23 -23.48 -15.50
CA ALA A 459 16.44 -24.68 -15.76
C ALA A 459 15.05 -24.60 -15.11
N GLU A 460 14.93 -23.95 -13.96
CA GLU A 460 13.66 -23.71 -13.26
C GLU A 460 12.77 -22.72 -14.04
N LYS A 461 13.35 -21.64 -14.58
CA LYS A 461 12.66 -20.70 -15.47
C LYS A 461 12.20 -21.34 -16.78
N GLU A 462 12.97 -22.27 -17.35
CA GLU A 462 12.55 -23.01 -18.54
C GLU A 462 11.35 -23.95 -18.27
N LYS A 463 11.28 -24.56 -17.07
CA LYS A 463 10.12 -25.37 -16.65
C LYS A 463 8.85 -24.51 -16.55
N LEU A 464 8.93 -23.35 -15.90
CA LEU A 464 7.81 -22.40 -15.82
C LEU A 464 7.32 -22.00 -17.22
N LEU A 465 8.23 -21.69 -18.14
CA LEU A 465 7.87 -21.32 -19.52
C LEU A 465 7.17 -22.47 -20.28
N LYS A 466 7.59 -23.72 -20.05
CA LYS A 466 6.91 -24.91 -20.63
C LYS A 466 5.49 -25.06 -20.10
N LEU A 467 5.29 -24.93 -18.77
CA LEU A 467 3.96 -24.99 -18.15
C LEU A 467 3.06 -23.85 -18.63
N HIS A 468 3.56 -22.61 -18.70
CA HIS A 468 2.82 -21.47 -19.26
C HIS A 468 2.32 -21.75 -20.69
N ASN A 469 3.20 -22.23 -21.56
CA ASN A 469 2.82 -22.55 -22.94
C ASN A 469 1.84 -23.73 -23.01
N GLY A 470 1.92 -24.68 -22.06
CA GLY A 470 0.94 -25.74 -21.87
C GLY A 470 -0.45 -25.21 -21.51
N THR A 471 -0.54 -24.34 -20.50
CA THR A 471 -1.82 -23.74 -20.07
C THR A 471 -2.44 -22.86 -21.16
N GLU A 472 -1.64 -22.07 -21.88
CA GLU A 472 -2.11 -21.32 -23.06
C GLU A 472 -2.69 -22.22 -24.15
N LYS A 473 -2.07 -23.38 -24.42
CA LYS A 473 -2.54 -24.34 -25.41
C LYS A 473 -3.86 -24.95 -24.97
N ILE A 474 -3.95 -25.38 -23.72
CA ILE A 474 -5.15 -25.99 -23.14
C ILE A 474 -6.31 -24.99 -23.14
N LEU A 475 -6.08 -23.72 -22.78
CA LEU A 475 -7.11 -22.66 -22.87
C LEU A 475 -7.71 -22.47 -24.28
N LYS A 476 -6.91 -22.72 -25.33
CA LYS A 476 -7.33 -22.63 -26.74
C LYS A 476 -8.06 -23.91 -27.20
N THR A 477 -7.73 -25.08 -26.64
CA THR A 477 -8.38 -26.36 -26.96
C THR A 477 -9.68 -26.57 -26.17
N PHE A 478 -9.72 -26.17 -24.91
CA PHE A 478 -10.89 -26.30 -24.03
C PHE A 478 -11.90 -25.19 -24.34
N THR A 479 -12.61 -25.34 -25.45
CA THR A 479 -13.85 -24.59 -25.73
C THR A 479 -15.01 -25.23 -24.95
N PRO A 480 -16.12 -24.51 -24.69
CA PRO A 480 -17.28 -25.08 -23.99
C PRO A 480 -17.80 -26.36 -24.65
N GLU A 481 -17.80 -26.42 -25.99
CA GLU A 481 -18.21 -27.59 -26.76
C GLU A 481 -17.25 -28.77 -26.56
N TYR A 482 -15.94 -28.53 -26.55
CA TYR A 482 -14.95 -29.59 -26.30
C TYR A 482 -15.15 -30.19 -24.90
N ILE A 483 -15.20 -29.33 -23.88
CA ILE A 483 -15.30 -29.73 -22.47
C ILE A 483 -16.57 -30.54 -22.23
N LYS A 484 -17.69 -30.10 -22.81
CA LYS A 484 -18.99 -30.78 -22.65
C LYS A 484 -18.95 -32.24 -23.14
N ASP A 485 -18.25 -32.50 -24.24
CA ASP A 485 -18.16 -33.84 -24.83
C ASP A 485 -16.97 -34.66 -24.26
N HIS A 486 -16.06 -34.04 -23.49
CA HIS A 486 -14.80 -34.64 -23.00
C HIS A 486 -14.50 -34.28 -21.52
N ILE A 487 -15.54 -34.23 -20.66
CA ILE A 487 -15.42 -33.66 -19.31
C ILE A 487 -14.41 -34.42 -18.42
N GLU A 488 -14.34 -35.74 -18.51
CA GLU A 488 -13.39 -36.58 -17.77
C GLU A 488 -11.93 -36.28 -18.18
N GLU A 489 -11.65 -36.23 -19.49
CA GLU A 489 -10.33 -35.86 -20.02
C GLU A 489 -9.95 -34.44 -19.59
N ALA A 490 -10.91 -33.51 -19.57
CA ALA A 490 -10.67 -32.14 -19.15
C ALA A 490 -10.27 -32.04 -17.67
N VAL A 491 -10.93 -32.80 -16.78
CA VAL A 491 -10.60 -32.89 -15.35
C VAL A 491 -9.25 -33.58 -15.12
N ASP A 492 -8.92 -34.64 -15.86
CA ASP A 492 -7.62 -35.31 -15.78
C ASP A 492 -6.46 -34.38 -16.19
N VAL A 493 -6.61 -33.68 -17.32
CA VAL A 493 -5.62 -32.70 -17.81
C VAL A 493 -5.44 -31.55 -16.82
N TYR A 494 -6.53 -31.05 -16.22
CA TYR A 494 -6.47 -30.03 -15.18
C TYR A 494 -5.73 -30.54 -13.92
N SER A 495 -6.00 -31.77 -13.50
CA SER A 495 -5.34 -32.41 -12.36
C SER A 495 -3.83 -32.56 -12.57
N VAL A 496 -3.40 -32.88 -13.80
CA VAL A 496 -1.98 -32.91 -14.18
C VAL A 496 -1.36 -31.50 -14.11
N LEU A 497 -2.02 -30.46 -14.64
CA LEU A 497 -1.52 -29.07 -14.57
C LEU A 497 -1.32 -28.59 -13.13
N ILE A 498 -2.27 -28.86 -12.24
CA ILE A 498 -2.17 -28.50 -10.82
C ILE A 498 -0.98 -29.20 -10.16
N LYS A 499 -0.79 -30.48 -10.45
CA LYS A 499 0.37 -31.24 -9.97
C LYS A 499 1.69 -30.65 -10.50
N GLU A 500 1.79 -30.38 -11.80
CA GLU A 500 2.99 -29.78 -12.40
C GLU A 500 3.30 -28.39 -11.82
N ARG A 501 2.28 -27.55 -11.55
CA ARG A 501 2.47 -26.24 -10.89
C ARG A 501 3.00 -26.40 -9.47
N ASN A 502 2.45 -27.35 -8.70
CA ASN A 502 2.83 -27.59 -7.31
C ASN A 502 4.23 -28.19 -7.14
N GLU A 503 4.76 -28.88 -8.16
CA GLU A 503 6.14 -29.40 -8.19
C GLU A 503 7.19 -28.32 -8.56
N MET A 504 6.78 -27.09 -8.91
CA MET A 504 7.69 -25.99 -9.24
C MET A 504 8.03 -25.11 -8.04
N LYS A 505 9.27 -24.63 -7.99
CA LYS A 505 9.68 -23.60 -7.01
C LYS A 505 8.98 -22.28 -7.30
N ARG A 506 8.59 -21.58 -6.23
CA ARG A 506 7.99 -20.25 -6.28
C ARG A 506 9.06 -19.14 -6.24
N GLY A 507 8.72 -17.97 -6.77
CA GLY A 507 9.56 -16.78 -6.75
C GLY A 507 10.72 -16.79 -7.74
N ILE A 508 10.66 -17.65 -8.76
CA ILE A 508 11.69 -17.75 -9.81
C ILE A 508 11.40 -16.76 -10.95
N ASP A 509 10.12 -16.57 -11.27
CA ASP A 509 9.65 -15.58 -12.23
C ASP A 509 8.21 -15.15 -11.89
N PRO A 510 8.01 -14.17 -10.98
CA PRO A 510 6.68 -13.83 -10.47
C PRO A 510 5.66 -13.44 -11.55
N GLU A 511 6.09 -12.73 -12.60
CA GLU A 511 5.22 -12.31 -13.71
C GLU A 511 4.75 -13.50 -14.55
N LEU A 512 5.60 -14.53 -14.71
CA LEU A 512 5.26 -15.76 -15.42
C LEU A 512 4.42 -16.70 -14.55
N GLU A 513 4.71 -16.76 -13.24
CA GLU A 513 3.93 -17.52 -12.26
C GLU A 513 2.48 -16.99 -12.15
N GLU A 514 2.29 -15.67 -12.08
CA GLU A 514 0.96 -15.03 -12.10
C GLU A 514 0.16 -15.41 -13.37
N LYS A 515 0.80 -15.41 -14.54
CA LYS A 515 0.15 -15.80 -15.81
C LYS A 515 -0.25 -17.27 -15.82
N ILE A 516 0.60 -18.15 -15.28
CA ILE A 516 0.28 -19.59 -15.14
C ILE A 516 -0.93 -19.77 -14.23
N GLU A 517 -0.95 -19.12 -13.06
CA GLU A 517 -2.05 -19.22 -12.10
C GLU A 517 -3.37 -18.68 -12.66
N LYS A 518 -3.32 -17.53 -13.34
CA LYS A 518 -4.47 -16.97 -14.07
C LYS A 518 -5.00 -17.90 -15.15
N ASN A 519 -4.11 -18.54 -15.92
CA ASN A 519 -4.51 -19.49 -16.95
C ASN A 519 -5.11 -20.76 -16.33
N ILE A 520 -4.54 -21.28 -15.24
CA ILE A 520 -5.07 -22.44 -14.51
C ILE A 520 -6.45 -22.13 -13.94
N LYS A 521 -6.67 -20.97 -13.29
CA LYS A 521 -8.00 -20.56 -12.81
C LYS A 521 -9.01 -20.43 -13.95
N ALA A 522 -8.62 -19.89 -15.11
CA ALA A 522 -9.49 -19.82 -16.28
C ALA A 522 -9.79 -21.20 -16.91
N ILE A 523 -8.92 -22.20 -16.75
CA ILE A 523 -9.19 -23.60 -17.12
C ILE A 523 -10.15 -24.24 -16.11
N GLU A 524 -9.93 -24.03 -14.80
CA GLU A 524 -10.79 -24.45 -13.69
C GLU A 524 -12.23 -23.95 -13.93
N GLU A 525 -12.42 -22.63 -14.03
CA GLU A 525 -13.73 -21.99 -14.27
C GLU A 525 -14.45 -22.55 -15.50
N LYS A 526 -13.72 -22.77 -16.61
CA LYS A 526 -14.29 -23.37 -17.83
C LYS A 526 -14.79 -24.79 -17.60
N ILE A 527 -14.03 -25.65 -16.92
CA ILE A 527 -14.41 -27.05 -16.63
C ILE A 527 -15.60 -27.07 -15.67
N PHE A 528 -15.49 -26.37 -14.54
CA PHE A 528 -16.54 -26.34 -13.52
C PHE A 528 -17.83 -25.63 -13.99
N SER A 529 -17.79 -24.81 -15.04
CA SER A 529 -19.00 -24.25 -15.68
C SER A 529 -19.83 -25.28 -16.48
N GLN A 530 -19.26 -26.45 -16.81
CA GLN A 530 -19.94 -27.51 -17.57
C GLN A 530 -20.39 -28.69 -16.68
N LEU A 531 -20.10 -28.63 -15.38
CA LEU A 531 -20.60 -29.54 -14.33
C LEU A 531 -21.93 -28.99 -13.75
#